data_AF-A0A9J6P058-F1
#
_entry.id   AF-A0A9J6P058-F1
#
_cell.length_a   1.000
_cell.length_b   1.000
_cell.length_c   1.000
_cell.angle_alpha   90.00
_cell.angle_beta   90.00
_cell.angle_gamma   90.00
#
_symmetry.space_group_name_H-M   'P 1'
#
loop_
_entity.id
_entity.type
_entity.pdbx_description
1 polymer ?
#
loop_
_entity_poly.entity_id
_entity_poly.type
_entity_poly.pdbx_seq_one_letter_code
_entity_poly.pdbx_strand_id
1 'polypeptide(L)'
;MNNCNVIKFSNDLLRKYFNVGEYDIPLIDESNVFDNVNDKLNELFSISEDFHKYNSDWTFKYLEQSTTSLLDTVFTSCKIPSNEKDIQKCYQKQKHIINHFKNILYRYSNFIRFIRNAFKFLEIFLSVLLIVTISNISHSIEAIYHTLLMSASIAVTFALLKIFIERRFVIPLIEKLSSRKYTILLKRLYSILSTNIALFHLTEILEVDLKHSQRLVCNIYSGFNEIESRITNPHMNNLLG
;
A
#
# COMPACT_ATOMS: atom_id res chain seq x y z
N MET A 1 -7.16 -9.80 -14.39
CA MET A 1 -6.31 -8.62 -14.12
C MET A 1 -7.04 -7.39 -14.60
N ASN A 2 -7.40 -6.47 -13.70
CA ASN A 2 -7.87 -5.15 -14.11
C ASN A 2 -6.64 -4.36 -14.56
N ASN A 3 -6.56 -4.02 -15.84
CA ASN A 3 -5.43 -3.28 -16.38
C ASN A 3 -5.48 -1.85 -15.81
N CYS A 4 -4.60 -1.53 -14.87
CA CYS A 4 -4.53 -0.20 -14.25
C CYS A 4 -3.83 0.76 -15.21
N ASN A 5 -4.59 1.37 -16.13
CA ASN A 5 -4.06 2.40 -17.03
C ASN A 5 -4.29 3.79 -16.40
N VAL A 6 -3.24 4.35 -15.80
CA VAL A 6 -3.23 5.65 -15.13
C VAL A 6 -3.58 6.76 -16.12
N ILE A 7 -3.03 6.72 -17.33
CA ILE A 7 -3.26 7.69 -18.41
C ILE A 7 -4.73 7.70 -18.80
N LYS A 8 -5.34 6.52 -18.98
CA LYS A 8 -6.78 6.41 -19.28
C LYS A 8 -7.64 7.06 -18.20
N PHE A 9 -7.35 6.80 -16.93
CA PHE A 9 -8.12 7.40 -15.83
C PHE A 9 -7.87 8.90 -15.69
N SER A 10 -6.64 9.37 -15.93
CA SER A 10 -6.33 10.80 -16.03
C SER A 10 -7.15 11.46 -17.13
N ASN A 11 -7.20 10.87 -18.33
CA ASN A 11 -7.99 11.35 -19.46
C ASN A 11 -9.51 11.32 -19.17
N ASP A 12 -10.00 10.30 -18.46
CA ASP A 12 -11.40 10.24 -18.01
C ASP A 12 -11.72 11.34 -16.98
N LEU A 13 -10.80 11.66 -16.07
CA LEU A 13 -10.93 12.79 -15.15
C LEU A 13 -10.95 14.11 -15.92
N LEU A 14 -10.04 14.30 -16.88
CA LEU A 14 -10.02 15.49 -17.73
C LEU A 14 -11.35 15.65 -18.44
N ARG A 15 -11.84 14.61 -19.12
CA ARG A 15 -13.16 14.65 -19.77
C ARG A 15 -14.29 14.92 -18.79
N LYS A 16 -14.29 14.29 -17.61
CA LYS A 16 -15.38 14.46 -16.64
C LYS A 16 -15.46 15.89 -16.10
N TYR A 17 -14.32 16.51 -15.83
CA TYR A 17 -14.27 17.85 -15.22
C TYR A 17 -14.14 18.98 -16.26
N PHE A 18 -13.78 18.66 -17.51
CA PHE A 18 -13.57 19.64 -18.59
C PHE A 18 -14.41 19.42 -19.86
N ASN A 19 -15.22 18.36 -19.98
CA ASN A 19 -16.28 18.33 -21.01
C ASN A 19 -17.39 19.31 -20.64
N VAL A 20 -17.19 20.59 -20.91
CA VAL A 20 -18.28 21.56 -21.10
C VAL A 20 -17.84 22.60 -22.12
N GLY A 21 -17.75 22.22 -23.41
CA GLY A 21 -17.93 23.11 -24.57
C GLY A 21 -17.01 24.32 -24.80
N GLU A 22 -16.15 24.74 -23.86
CA GLU A 22 -15.39 26.00 -23.93
C GLU A 22 -13.90 25.81 -24.27
N TYR A 23 -13.31 24.63 -24.03
CA TYR A 23 -11.88 24.40 -24.24
C TYR A 23 -11.63 23.00 -24.82
N ASP A 24 -10.96 22.93 -25.98
CA ASP A 24 -10.54 21.69 -26.61
C ASP A 24 -9.17 21.27 -26.03
N ILE A 25 -9.19 20.56 -24.90
CA ILE A 25 -7.98 20.16 -24.18
C ILE A 25 -7.43 18.88 -24.82
N PRO A 26 -6.21 18.90 -25.39
CA PRO A 26 -5.60 17.68 -25.91
C PRO A 26 -5.48 16.64 -24.79
N LEU A 27 -5.71 15.37 -25.13
CA LEU A 27 -5.57 14.26 -24.19
C LEU A 27 -4.10 13.92 -24.01
N ILE A 28 -3.76 13.35 -22.85
CA ILE A 28 -2.42 12.84 -22.57
C ILE A 28 -2.14 11.72 -23.57
N ASP A 29 -1.09 11.87 -24.37
CA ASP A 29 -0.61 10.83 -25.27
C ASP A 29 0.00 9.67 -24.47
N GLU A 30 -0.32 8.45 -24.87
CA GLU A 30 0.20 7.23 -24.24
C GLU A 30 1.70 7.05 -24.52
N SER A 31 2.30 7.77 -25.47
CA SER A 31 3.67 7.54 -25.95
C SER A 31 4.84 8.11 -25.11
N ASN A 32 4.58 8.77 -23.98
CA ASN A 32 5.62 9.51 -23.24
C ASN A 32 5.58 9.39 -21.70
N VAL A 33 6.78 9.30 -21.10
CA VAL A 33 7.21 9.43 -19.67
C VAL A 33 6.49 8.60 -18.59
N PHE A 34 5.19 8.32 -18.75
CA PHE A 34 4.33 7.66 -17.77
C PHE A 34 4.09 6.16 -18.05
N ASP A 35 4.59 5.61 -19.16
CA ASP A 35 4.55 4.16 -19.40
C ASP A 35 5.26 3.38 -18.30
N ASN A 36 6.42 3.89 -17.86
CA ASN A 36 7.14 3.34 -16.71
C ASN A 36 6.31 3.38 -15.40
N VAL A 37 5.34 4.29 -15.28
CA VAL A 37 4.44 4.37 -14.12
C VAL A 37 3.38 3.28 -14.17
N ASN A 38 2.76 3.06 -15.33
CA ASN A 38 1.78 1.99 -15.54
C ASN A 38 2.42 0.61 -15.32
N ASP A 39 3.58 0.37 -15.91
CA ASP A 39 4.30 -0.89 -15.78
C ASP A 39 4.67 -1.17 -14.33
N LYS A 40 5.20 -0.16 -13.63
CA LYS A 40 5.58 -0.30 -12.23
C LYS A 40 4.36 -0.51 -11.33
N LEU A 41 3.23 0.16 -11.59
CA LEU A 41 1.99 -0.08 -10.84
C LEU A 41 1.45 -1.48 -11.06
N ASN A 42 1.40 -1.95 -12.32
CA ASN A 42 0.95 -3.29 -12.65
C ASN A 42 1.83 -4.35 -11.99
N GLU A 43 3.15 -4.13 -11.95
CA GLU A 43 4.09 -4.98 -11.20
C GLU A 43 3.74 -5.01 -9.70
N LEU A 44 3.51 -3.84 -9.08
CA LEU A 44 3.13 -3.76 -7.67
C LEU A 44 1.80 -4.45 -7.37
N PHE A 45 0.80 -4.30 -8.25
CA PHE A 45 -0.48 -4.99 -8.14
C PHE A 45 -0.28 -6.51 -8.24
N SER A 46 0.48 -6.98 -9.23
CA SER A 46 0.79 -8.40 -9.41
C SER A 46 1.47 -8.98 -8.18
N ILE A 47 2.47 -8.31 -7.61
CA ILE A 47 3.16 -8.76 -6.39
C ILE A 47 2.20 -8.75 -5.19
N SER A 48 1.28 -7.79 -5.12
CA SER A 48 0.27 -7.74 -4.05
C SER A 48 -0.76 -8.86 -4.13
N GLU A 49 -1.14 -9.29 -5.34
CA GLU A 49 -2.06 -10.40 -5.59
C GLU A 49 -1.37 -11.75 -5.33
N ASP A 50 -0.11 -11.86 -5.76
CA ASP A 50 0.74 -13.05 -5.58
C ASP A 50 1.55 -13.02 -4.28
N PHE A 51 1.09 -12.30 -3.26
CA PHE A 51 1.82 -12.08 -2.02
C PHE A 51 2.37 -13.37 -1.37
N HIS A 52 1.59 -14.45 -1.43
CA HIS A 52 1.91 -15.78 -0.89
C HIS A 52 3.09 -16.48 -1.59
N LYS A 53 3.46 -16.06 -2.81
CA LYS A 53 4.60 -16.62 -3.55
C LYS A 53 5.93 -16.04 -3.10
N TYR A 54 5.90 -14.91 -2.39
CA TYR A 54 7.08 -14.14 -2.04
C TYR A 54 7.32 -14.15 -0.53
N ASN A 55 8.58 -13.95 -0.14
CA ASN A 55 8.91 -13.76 1.26
C ASN A 55 8.26 -12.46 1.78
N SER A 56 7.42 -12.56 2.81
CA SER A 56 6.66 -11.41 3.33
C SER A 56 7.53 -10.19 3.65
N ASP A 57 8.73 -10.40 4.21
CA ASP A 57 9.62 -9.29 4.63
C ASP A 57 10.19 -8.56 3.43
N TRP A 58 10.58 -9.32 2.41
CA TRP A 58 10.99 -8.76 1.14
C TRP A 58 9.82 -8.03 0.48
N THR A 59 8.63 -8.63 0.44
CA THR A 59 7.46 -8.07 -0.23
C THR A 59 7.07 -6.72 0.36
N PHE A 60 6.98 -6.58 1.69
CA PHE A 60 6.65 -5.27 2.28
C PHE A 60 7.70 -4.21 1.99
N LYS A 61 8.97 -4.55 2.16
CA LYS A 61 10.08 -3.62 1.93
C LYS A 61 10.11 -3.18 0.46
N TYR A 62 9.93 -4.12 -0.45
CA TYR A 62 9.91 -3.87 -1.88
C TYR A 62 8.75 -2.96 -2.27
N LEU A 63 7.54 -3.27 -1.81
CA LEU A 63 6.36 -2.50 -2.15
C LEU A 63 6.43 -1.08 -1.53
N GLU A 64 6.92 -0.95 -0.30
CA GLU A 64 7.12 0.36 0.37
C GLU A 64 8.14 1.23 -0.40
N GLN A 65 9.31 0.67 -0.70
CA GLN A 65 10.37 1.37 -1.42
C GLN A 65 9.95 1.75 -2.84
N SER A 66 9.35 0.80 -3.57
CA SER A 66 8.90 1.02 -4.95
C SER A 66 7.77 2.05 -5.01
N THR A 67 6.81 1.99 -4.09
CA THR A 67 5.73 3.00 -4.02
C THR A 67 6.29 4.39 -3.72
N THR A 68 7.22 4.48 -2.77
CA THR A 68 7.85 5.75 -2.40
C THR A 68 8.66 6.33 -3.57
N SER A 69 9.45 5.49 -4.23
CA SER A 69 10.22 5.86 -5.42
C SER A 69 9.32 6.35 -6.54
N LEU A 70 8.21 5.66 -6.80
CA LEU A 70 7.28 6.02 -7.87
C LEU A 70 6.61 7.38 -7.60
N LEU A 71 6.19 7.62 -6.35
CA LEU A 71 5.70 8.94 -5.92
C LEU A 71 6.76 10.02 -6.08
N ASP A 72 8.02 9.74 -5.72
CA ASP A 72 9.11 10.70 -5.85
C ASP A 72 9.45 10.99 -7.31
N THR A 73 9.46 9.99 -8.19
CA THR A 73 9.68 10.18 -9.63
C THR A 73 8.62 11.08 -10.25
N VAL A 74 7.34 10.81 -10.02
CA VAL A 74 6.26 11.64 -10.57
C VAL A 74 6.34 13.07 -10.02
N PHE A 75 6.68 13.26 -8.75
CA PHE A 75 6.71 14.58 -8.14
C PHE A 75 7.97 15.40 -8.47
N THR A 76 9.11 14.74 -8.70
CA THR A 76 10.37 15.40 -9.08
C THR A 76 10.44 15.72 -10.57
N SER A 77 9.84 14.89 -11.42
CA SER A 77 9.72 15.17 -12.86
C SER A 77 8.81 16.37 -13.15
N CYS A 78 7.85 16.66 -12.28
CA CYS A 78 6.99 17.85 -12.39
C CYS A 78 7.70 19.11 -11.86
N LYS A 79 8.43 19.83 -12.72
CA LYS A 79 8.93 21.18 -12.39
C LYS A 79 7.77 22.17 -12.44
N ILE A 80 7.53 22.89 -11.36
CA ILE A 80 6.51 23.95 -11.31
C ILE A 80 7.20 25.31 -11.46
N PRO A 81 6.68 26.21 -12.32
CA PRO A 81 7.19 27.58 -12.43
C PRO A 81 7.06 28.32 -11.08
N SER A 82 8.18 28.84 -10.59
CA SER A 82 8.34 29.39 -9.22
C SER A 82 7.60 30.69 -8.94
N ASN A 83 6.97 31.30 -9.95
CA ASN A 83 6.59 32.71 -9.90
C ASN A 83 5.14 32.98 -9.45
N GLU A 84 4.34 31.94 -9.17
CA GLU A 84 2.94 32.12 -8.78
C GLU A 84 2.59 31.56 -7.39
N LYS A 85 2.27 32.46 -6.45
CA LYS A 85 1.98 32.14 -5.04
C LYS A 85 0.81 31.17 -4.85
N ASP A 86 -0.20 31.21 -5.71
CA ASP A 86 -1.40 30.37 -5.56
C ASP A 86 -1.20 28.95 -6.11
N ILE A 87 -0.45 28.80 -7.21
CA ILE A 87 0.03 27.47 -7.67
C ILE A 87 0.93 26.84 -6.59
N GLN A 88 1.80 27.64 -5.98
CA GLN A 88 2.67 27.17 -4.90
C GLN A 88 1.90 26.66 -3.68
N LYS A 89 0.79 27.31 -3.30
CA LYS A 89 -0.11 26.82 -2.23
C LYS A 89 -0.78 25.50 -2.61
N CYS A 90 -1.29 25.39 -3.83
CA CYS A 90 -1.95 24.19 -4.32
C CYS A 90 -0.94 23.00 -4.40
N TYR A 91 0.31 23.25 -4.81
CA TYR A 91 1.40 22.26 -4.73
C TYR A 91 1.80 21.87 -3.30
N GLN A 92 1.86 22.82 -2.37
CA GLN A 92 2.14 22.51 -0.96
C GLN A 92 1.10 21.58 -0.34
N LYS A 93 -0.19 21.76 -0.68
CA LYS A 93 -1.26 20.83 -0.28
C LYS A 93 -1.04 19.43 -0.86
N GLN A 94 -0.67 19.34 -2.13
CA GLN A 94 -0.38 18.09 -2.81
C GLN A 94 0.80 17.35 -2.16
N LYS A 95 1.89 18.07 -1.86
CA LYS A 95 3.05 17.55 -1.12
C LYS A 95 2.64 17.04 0.27
N HIS A 96 1.71 17.72 0.93
CA HIS A 96 1.18 17.28 2.22
C HIS A 96 0.42 15.95 2.09
N ILE A 97 -0.45 15.79 1.09
CA ILE A 97 -1.20 14.55 0.83
C ILE A 97 -0.23 13.38 0.55
N ILE A 98 0.80 13.60 -0.26
CA ILE A 98 1.80 12.58 -0.58
C ILE A 98 2.59 12.18 0.67
N ASN A 99 3.05 13.15 1.46
CA ASN A 99 3.74 12.86 2.72
C ASN A 99 2.84 12.12 3.71
N HIS A 100 1.56 12.48 3.76
CA HIS A 100 0.57 11.75 4.57
C HIS A 100 0.41 10.30 4.08
N PHE A 101 0.35 10.07 2.77
CA PHE A 101 0.27 8.73 2.19
C PHE A 101 1.54 7.89 2.48
N LYS A 102 2.73 8.48 2.32
CA LYS A 102 4.00 7.85 2.71
C LYS A 102 4.03 7.47 4.19
N ASN A 103 3.54 8.35 5.06
CA ASN A 103 3.42 8.06 6.49
C ASN A 103 2.46 6.91 6.77
N ILE A 104 1.34 6.80 6.05
CA ILE A 104 0.42 5.66 6.16
C ILE A 104 1.12 4.36 5.77
N LEU A 105 1.84 4.34 4.65
CA LEU A 105 2.60 3.17 4.20
C LEU A 105 3.64 2.74 5.23
N TYR A 106 4.42 3.69 5.74
CA TYR A 106 5.43 3.43 6.77
C TYR A 106 4.82 2.86 8.05
N ARG A 107 3.71 3.45 8.53
CA ARG A 107 2.98 2.94 9.71
C ARG A 107 2.48 1.51 9.49
N TYR A 108 1.97 1.24 8.29
CA TYR A 108 1.47 -0.08 7.95
C TYR A 108 2.59 -1.14 7.88
N SER A 109 3.71 -0.80 7.23
CA SER A 109 4.93 -1.63 7.20
C SER A 109 5.41 -1.97 8.61
N ASN A 110 5.46 -0.96 9.49
CA ASN A 110 5.80 -1.14 10.90
C ASN A 110 4.81 -2.01 11.67
N PHE A 111 3.51 -1.85 11.42
CA PHE A 111 2.47 -2.66 12.07
C PHE A 111 2.61 -4.14 11.71
N ILE A 112 2.86 -4.48 10.44
CA ILE A 112 3.08 -5.87 10.04
C ILE A 112 4.37 -6.42 10.65
N ARG A 113 5.44 -5.63 10.68
CA ARG A 113 6.69 -6.00 11.37
C ARG A 113 6.46 -6.27 12.86
N PHE A 114 5.63 -5.46 13.51
CA PHE A 114 5.23 -5.66 14.91
C PHE A 114 4.47 -6.97 15.10
N ILE A 115 3.44 -7.24 14.28
CA ILE A 115 2.68 -8.51 14.34
C ILE A 115 3.63 -9.70 14.19
N ARG A 116 4.55 -9.66 13.23
CA ARG A 116 5.51 -10.74 13.02
C ARG A 116 6.42 -10.95 14.23
N ASN A 117 6.91 -9.87 14.82
CA ASN A 117 7.73 -9.95 16.04
C ASN A 117 6.92 -10.48 17.23
N ALA A 118 5.64 -10.12 17.34
CA ALA A 118 4.74 -10.67 18.36
C ALA A 118 4.55 -12.19 18.19
N PHE A 119 4.40 -12.68 16.95
CA PHE A 119 4.35 -14.12 16.69
C PHE A 119 5.66 -14.83 17.03
N LYS A 120 6.82 -14.26 16.69
CA LYS A 120 8.12 -14.80 17.11
C LYS A 120 8.26 -14.83 18.63
N PHE A 121 7.77 -13.81 19.32
CA PHE A 121 7.78 -13.79 20.78
C PHE A 121 6.85 -14.86 21.38
N LEU A 122 5.64 -15.00 20.82
CA LEU A 122 4.71 -16.07 21.19
C LEU A 122 5.33 -17.45 20.97
N GLU A 123 6.08 -17.64 19.89
CA GLU A 123 6.82 -18.87 19.59
C GLU A 123 7.88 -19.19 20.65
N ILE A 124 8.66 -18.20 21.07
CA ILE A 124 9.64 -18.33 22.16
C ILE A 124 8.92 -18.68 23.47
N PHE A 125 7.84 -17.96 23.79
CA PHE A 125 7.05 -18.20 24.99
C PHE A 125 6.48 -19.62 25.04
N LEU A 126 5.89 -20.09 23.94
CA LEU A 126 5.38 -21.46 23.79
C LEU A 126 6.49 -22.51 23.94
N SER A 127 7.70 -22.21 23.45
CA SER A 127 8.85 -23.09 23.59
C SER A 127 9.32 -23.18 25.06
N VAL A 128 9.34 -22.06 25.78
CA VAL A 128 9.64 -22.03 27.22
C VAL A 128 8.57 -22.78 28.02
N LEU A 129 7.29 -22.55 27.70
CA LEU A 129 6.16 -23.23 28.34
C LEU A 129 6.26 -24.75 28.18
N LEU A 130 6.65 -25.23 26.98
CA LEU A 130 6.89 -26.65 26.73
C LEU A 130 8.01 -27.19 27.64
N ILE A 131 9.16 -26.51 27.71
CA ILE A 131 10.28 -26.94 28.54
C ILE A 131 9.86 -27.03 30.01
N VAL A 132 9.13 -26.04 30.51
CA VAL A 132 8.58 -26.05 31.88
C VAL A 132 7.62 -27.23 32.09
N THR A 133 6.75 -27.50 31.11
CA THR A 133 5.79 -28.60 31.16
C THR A 133 6.51 -29.96 31.19
N ILE A 134 7.51 -30.16 30.32
CA ILE A 134 8.33 -31.39 30.31
C ILE A 134 9.09 -31.53 31.64
N SER A 135 9.66 -30.44 32.17
CA SER A 135 10.38 -30.45 33.44
C SER A 135 9.46 -30.85 34.61
N ASN A 136 8.28 -30.25 34.71
CA ASN A 136 7.31 -30.57 35.75
C ASN A 136 6.78 -32.01 35.63
N ILE A 137 6.48 -32.46 34.41
CA ILE A 137 6.09 -33.86 34.15
C ILE A 137 7.22 -34.81 34.57
N SER A 138 8.47 -34.48 34.26
CA SER A 138 9.63 -35.30 34.64
C SER A 138 9.79 -35.41 36.16
N HIS A 139 9.66 -34.31 36.90
CA HIS A 139 9.73 -34.32 38.37
C HIS A 139 8.52 -35.01 39.04
N SER A 140 7.33 -34.89 38.44
CA SER A 140 6.12 -35.55 38.96
C SER A 140 6.11 -37.06 38.72
N ILE A 141 6.86 -37.53 37.72
CA ILE A 141 6.88 -38.92 37.23
C ILE A 141 8.13 -39.70 37.68
N GLU A 142 8.92 -39.18 38.63
CA GLU A 142 10.00 -39.94 39.30
C GLU A 142 9.56 -41.30 39.89
N ALA A 143 8.25 -41.60 39.93
CA ALA A 143 7.70 -42.90 40.30
C ALA A 143 7.55 -43.94 39.16
N ILE A 144 7.66 -43.61 37.86
CA ILE A 144 7.37 -44.58 36.77
C ILE A 144 8.40 -44.49 35.62
N TYR A 145 9.07 -45.62 35.39
CA TYR A 145 10.22 -45.91 34.50
C TYR A 145 10.10 -45.62 32.99
N HIS A 146 9.23 -44.72 32.52
CA HIS A 146 9.01 -44.42 31.09
C HIS A 146 9.29 -42.96 30.65
N THR A 147 9.99 -42.18 31.48
CA THR A 147 10.17 -40.72 31.34
C THR A 147 10.87 -40.24 30.06
N LEU A 148 11.82 -40.99 29.50
CA LEU A 148 12.60 -40.53 28.34
C LEU A 148 11.82 -40.61 27.01
N LEU A 149 11.14 -41.75 26.76
CA LEU A 149 10.36 -41.93 25.53
C LEU A 149 9.12 -41.03 25.51
N MET A 150 8.49 -40.85 26.67
CA MET A 150 7.31 -39.99 26.80
C MET A 150 7.65 -38.51 26.61
N SER A 151 8.74 -38.02 27.21
CA SER A 151 9.21 -36.64 26.99
C SER A 151 9.62 -36.40 25.53
N ALA A 152 10.30 -37.36 24.89
CA ALA A 152 10.62 -37.29 23.47
C ALA A 152 9.34 -37.22 22.60
N SER A 153 8.32 -38.05 22.88
CA SER A 153 7.06 -38.02 22.14
C SER A 153 6.29 -36.70 22.30
N ILE A 154 6.31 -36.11 23.49
CA ILE A 154 5.66 -34.80 23.76
C ILE A 154 6.38 -33.71 22.97
N ALA A 155 7.72 -33.70 22.98
CA ALA A 155 8.52 -32.74 22.23
C ALA A 155 8.27 -32.84 20.72
N VAL A 156 8.25 -34.06 20.16
CA VAL A 156 7.94 -34.30 18.73
C VAL A 156 6.53 -33.85 18.39
N THR A 157 5.54 -34.22 19.21
CA THR A 157 4.13 -33.83 18.99
C THR A 157 3.96 -32.33 18.98
N PHE A 158 4.61 -31.61 19.90
CA PHE A 158 4.54 -30.16 19.95
C PHE A 158 5.29 -29.49 18.81
N ALA A 159 6.45 -30.02 18.39
CA ALA A 159 7.16 -29.51 17.22
C ALA A 159 6.30 -29.64 15.95
N LEU A 160 5.61 -30.78 15.77
CA LEU A 160 4.68 -30.99 14.67
C LEU A 160 3.46 -30.07 14.77
N LEU A 161 2.85 -29.94 15.95
CA LEU A 161 1.72 -29.06 16.19
C LEU A 161 2.07 -27.60 15.91
N LYS A 162 3.28 -27.17 16.32
CA LYS A 162 3.82 -25.84 16.04
C LYS A 162 3.92 -25.59 14.53
N ILE A 163 4.60 -26.49 13.80
CA ILE A 163 4.75 -26.37 12.34
C ILE A 163 3.38 -26.35 11.67
N PHE A 164 2.45 -27.18 12.14
CA PHE A 164 1.08 -27.21 11.65
C PHE A 164 0.36 -25.89 11.88
N ILE A 165 0.39 -25.33 13.10
CA ILE A 165 -0.28 -24.07 13.42
C ILE A 165 0.31 -22.92 12.60
N GLU A 166 1.63 -22.86 12.51
CA GLU A 166 2.34 -21.80 11.79
C GLU A 166 2.01 -21.83 10.30
N ARG A 167 2.13 -22.99 9.65
CA ARG A 167 1.88 -23.13 8.21
C ARG A 167 0.41 -23.10 7.84
N ARG A 168 -0.49 -23.59 8.71
CA ARG A 168 -1.91 -23.74 8.37
C ARG A 168 -2.76 -22.54 8.77
N PHE A 169 -2.41 -21.85 9.86
CA PHE A 169 -3.22 -20.75 10.38
C PHE A 169 -2.48 -19.42 10.35
N VAL A 170 -1.26 -19.34 10.88
CA VAL A 170 -0.58 -18.04 11.10
C VAL A 170 -0.14 -17.41 9.78
N ILE A 171 0.67 -18.11 8.98
CA ILE A 171 1.20 -17.58 7.71
C ILE A 171 0.05 -17.19 6.75
N PRO A 172 -0.93 -18.06 6.46
CA PRO A 172 -2.00 -17.72 5.52
C PRO A 172 -2.86 -16.54 6.00
N LEU A 173 -3.06 -16.39 7.30
CA LEU A 173 -3.85 -15.30 7.86
C LEU A 173 -3.12 -13.96 7.73
N ILE A 174 -1.80 -13.94 8.00
CA ILE A 174 -0.96 -12.76 7.78
C ILE A 174 -0.95 -12.39 6.31
N GLU A 175 -0.67 -13.33 5.41
CA GLU A 175 -0.62 -13.10 3.96
C GLU A 175 -1.94 -12.54 3.43
N LYS A 176 -3.07 -13.12 3.81
CA LYS A 176 -4.40 -12.68 3.36
C LYS A 176 -4.75 -11.29 3.86
N LEU A 177 -4.49 -10.99 5.14
CA LEU A 177 -4.73 -9.66 5.71
C LEU A 177 -3.82 -8.63 5.04
N SER A 178 -2.57 -9.02 4.80
CA SER A 178 -1.56 -8.16 4.22
C SER A 178 -1.84 -7.83 2.77
N SER A 179 -2.08 -8.84 1.94
CA SER A 179 -2.47 -8.66 0.54
C SER A 179 -3.69 -7.74 0.42
N ARG A 180 -4.78 -8.02 1.15
CA ARG A 180 -6.02 -7.22 1.07
C ARG A 180 -5.78 -5.75 1.42
N LYS A 181 -5.07 -5.47 2.51
CA LYS A 181 -4.76 -4.09 2.91
C LYS A 181 -3.83 -3.41 1.92
N TYR A 182 -2.84 -4.13 1.38
CA TYR A 182 -1.90 -3.58 0.42
C TYR A 182 -2.57 -3.25 -0.92
N THR A 183 -3.44 -4.12 -1.43
CA THR A 183 -4.22 -3.84 -2.65
C THR A 183 -5.10 -2.60 -2.48
N ILE A 184 -5.70 -2.38 -1.31
CA ILE A 184 -6.44 -1.14 -1.03
C ILE A 184 -5.52 0.08 -1.08
N LEU A 185 -4.33 -0.01 -0.51
CA LEU A 185 -3.34 1.07 -0.57
C LEU A 185 -2.86 1.33 -2.00
N LEU A 186 -2.63 0.29 -2.81
CA LEU A 186 -2.25 0.44 -4.23
C LEU A 186 -3.37 1.06 -5.07
N LYS A 187 -4.64 0.71 -4.82
CA LYS A 187 -5.78 1.40 -5.46
C LYS A 187 -5.81 2.88 -5.13
N ARG A 188 -5.49 3.25 -3.88
CA ARG A 188 -5.37 4.66 -3.47
C ARG A 188 -4.19 5.35 -4.15
N LEU A 189 -3.04 4.68 -4.22
CA LEU A 189 -1.87 5.18 -4.93
C LEU A 189 -2.19 5.46 -6.40
N TYR A 190 -2.83 4.51 -7.09
CA TYR A 190 -3.27 4.65 -8.47
C TYR A 190 -4.14 5.91 -8.66
N SER A 191 -5.10 6.15 -7.76
CA SER A 191 -5.93 7.35 -7.79
C SER A 191 -5.12 8.64 -7.60
N ILE A 192 -4.17 8.67 -6.66
CA ILE A 192 -3.30 9.83 -6.39
C ILE A 192 -2.39 10.13 -7.58
N LEU A 193 -1.79 9.10 -8.18
CA LEU A 193 -0.91 9.25 -9.33
C LEU A 193 -1.65 9.77 -10.56
N SER A 194 -2.78 9.13 -10.90
CA SER A 194 -3.60 9.54 -12.05
C SER A 194 -4.09 10.98 -11.91
N THR A 195 -4.43 11.38 -10.68
CA THR A 195 -4.77 12.75 -10.31
C THR A 195 -3.62 13.72 -10.59
N ASN A 196 -2.43 13.42 -10.06
CA ASN A 196 -1.28 14.31 -10.20
C ASN A 196 -0.86 14.46 -11.67
N ILE A 197 -0.96 13.38 -12.45
CA ILE A 197 -0.65 13.40 -13.89
C ILE A 197 -1.67 14.24 -14.67
N ALA A 198 -2.98 14.06 -14.41
CA ALA A 198 -4.01 14.87 -15.04
C ALA A 198 -3.81 16.37 -14.73
N LEU A 199 -3.47 16.67 -13.47
CA LEU A 199 -3.26 18.04 -13.03
C LEU A 199 -2.01 18.66 -13.65
N PHE A 200 -0.92 17.89 -13.77
CA PHE A 200 0.29 18.33 -14.44
C PHE A 200 0.03 18.66 -15.92
N HIS A 201 -0.67 17.77 -16.62
CA HIS A 201 -1.01 17.97 -18.03
C HIS A 201 -1.86 19.24 -18.23
N LEU A 202 -2.81 19.49 -17.32
CA LEU A 202 -3.58 20.73 -17.32
C LEU A 202 -2.72 21.97 -17.10
N THR A 203 -1.77 21.92 -16.16
CA THR A 203 -0.89 23.07 -15.92
C THR A 203 0.02 23.36 -17.11
N GLU A 204 0.47 22.34 -17.83
CA GLU A 204 1.29 22.49 -19.05
C GLU A 204 0.48 23.12 -20.19
N ILE A 205 -0.79 22.72 -20.38
CA ILE A 205 -1.68 23.28 -21.40
C ILE A 205 -2.11 24.71 -21.04
N LEU A 206 -2.40 24.96 -19.77
CA LEU A 206 -2.98 26.21 -19.29
C LEU A 206 -1.95 27.29 -18.95
N GLU A 207 -0.64 27.01 -19.06
CA GLU A 207 0.42 28.05 -19.04
C GLU A 207 0.16 29.19 -20.05
N VAL A 208 -0.71 28.97 -21.03
CA VAL A 208 -1.11 29.96 -22.05
C VAL A 208 -2.15 30.99 -21.55
N ASP A 209 -2.92 30.72 -20.48
CA ASP A 209 -3.94 31.66 -19.96
C ASP A 209 -4.12 31.57 -18.42
N LEU A 210 -3.20 32.21 -17.69
CA LEU A 210 -2.89 31.92 -16.27
C LEU A 210 -3.97 32.28 -15.24
N LYS A 211 -4.89 33.21 -15.48
CA LYS A 211 -5.82 33.68 -14.41
C LYS A 211 -7.10 32.84 -14.25
N HIS A 212 -7.65 32.32 -15.36
CA HIS A 212 -8.88 31.52 -15.32
C HIS A 212 -8.58 30.06 -14.96
N SER A 213 -7.45 29.57 -15.49
CA SER A 213 -6.86 28.26 -15.19
C SER A 213 -6.55 28.05 -13.70
N GLN A 214 -6.05 29.07 -13.00
CA GLN A 214 -5.77 29.01 -11.55
C GLN A 214 -7.01 28.68 -10.70
N ARG A 215 -8.17 29.28 -10.99
CA ARG A 215 -9.43 28.98 -10.28
C ARG A 215 -9.93 27.57 -10.58
N LEU A 216 -9.80 27.12 -11.83
CA LEU A 216 -10.16 25.78 -12.26
C LEU A 216 -9.27 24.72 -11.62
N VAL A 217 -7.95 24.91 -11.64
CA VAL A 217 -6.96 24.04 -10.99
C VAL A 217 -7.25 23.95 -9.49
N CYS A 218 -7.47 25.06 -8.78
CA CYS A 218 -7.76 25.01 -7.34
C CYS A 218 -9.20 24.58 -7.00
N ASN A 219 -10.18 24.67 -7.92
CA ASN A 219 -11.50 24.02 -7.80
C ASN A 219 -11.42 22.50 -8.02
N ILE A 220 -10.52 22.05 -8.90
CA ILE A 220 -10.18 20.63 -9.01
C ILE A 220 -9.54 20.17 -7.70
N TYR A 221 -8.65 20.97 -7.10
CA TYR A 221 -8.12 20.72 -5.76
C TYR A 221 -9.21 20.71 -4.65
N SER A 222 -10.31 21.46 -4.78
CA SER A 222 -11.42 21.42 -3.79
C SER A 222 -12.35 20.22 -4.03
N GLY A 223 -12.64 19.86 -5.28
CA GLY A 223 -13.22 18.56 -5.65
C GLY A 223 -12.33 17.39 -5.21
N PHE A 224 -11.01 17.60 -5.13
CA PHE A 224 -10.06 16.66 -4.54
C PHE A 224 -10.21 16.52 -3.03
N ASN A 225 -10.63 17.54 -2.28
CA ASN A 225 -11.00 17.34 -0.87
C ASN A 225 -12.26 16.46 -0.73
N GLU A 226 -13.13 16.46 -1.75
CA GLU A 226 -14.30 15.58 -1.79
C GLU A 226 -13.90 14.13 -2.15
N ILE A 227 -12.95 13.96 -3.06
CA ILE A 227 -12.34 12.65 -3.36
C ILE A 227 -11.50 12.17 -2.16
N GLU A 228 -10.73 13.04 -1.52
CA GLU A 228 -9.98 12.78 -0.29
C GLU A 228 -10.90 12.42 0.87
N SER A 229 -12.04 13.10 1.04
CA SER A 229 -13.02 12.74 2.08
C SER A 229 -13.67 11.37 1.79
N ARG A 230 -13.89 11.02 0.52
CA ARG A 230 -14.33 9.67 0.12
C ARG A 230 -13.22 8.61 0.28
N ILE A 231 -11.95 8.97 0.11
CA ILE A 231 -10.78 8.09 0.26
C ILE A 231 -10.38 7.89 1.74
N THR A 232 -10.55 8.90 2.58
CA THR A 232 -10.22 8.88 4.01
C THR A 232 -11.35 8.31 4.88
N ASN A 233 -12.58 8.20 4.37
CA ASN A 233 -13.69 7.62 5.10
C ASN A 233 -13.51 6.08 5.27
N PRO A 234 -13.26 5.58 6.49
CA PRO A 234 -13.01 4.15 6.72
C PRO A 234 -14.22 3.25 6.43
N HIS A 235 -15.42 3.83 6.32
CA HIS A 235 -16.68 3.11 6.09
C HIS A 235 -16.90 2.65 4.63
N MET A 236 -16.11 3.12 3.67
CA MET A 236 -16.27 2.77 2.24
C MET A 236 -15.47 1.54 1.77
N ASN A 237 -14.81 0.80 2.67
CA ASN A 237 -14.18 -0.50 2.34
C ASN A 237 -15.17 -1.58 1.84
N ASN A 238 -16.48 -1.30 1.88
CA ASN A 238 -17.54 -2.20 1.45
C ASN A 238 -18.07 -1.94 0.01
N LEU A 239 -17.56 -0.93 -0.71
CA LEU A 239 -18.06 -0.57 -2.05
C LEU A 239 -17.06 -0.80 -3.19
N LEU A 240 -15.91 -1.43 -2.88
CA LEU A 240 -14.96 -1.94 -3.87
C LEU A 240 -14.76 -3.47 -3.75
N GLY A 241 -15.75 -4.14 -3.17
CA GLY A 241 -15.99 -5.58 -3.28
C GLY A 241 -17.18 -5.81 -4.21
#